data_AF-A0A5Y4CGZ9-F1
#
_entry.id   AF-A0A5Y4CGZ9-F1
#
_cell.length_a   1.000
_cell.length_b   1.000
_cell.length_c   1.000
_cell.angle_alpha   90.00
_cell.angle_beta   90.00
_cell.angle_gamma   90.00
#
_symmetry.space_group_name_H-M   'P 1'
#
loop_
_entity.id
_entity.type
_entity.pdbx_description
1 polymer ?
#
loop_
_entity_poly.entity_id
_entity_poly.type
_entity_poly.pdbx_seq_one_letter_code
_entity_poly.pdbx_strand_id
1 'polypeptide(L)'
;MRITVSDISTRESQQTVQIQAIKSWDTIPYLSMLDGLYQDDTFHEQVSNLPKEYIKLDEMAKDEGKNSLNIYDFFFEPTHEIVCEEIQSTLDFYYSNSATFRRLVNYIVERSINDDVDTNKCEVKISLNYSYENIDGGRGYLSLPFDKYGYPISPDFHNCLNGITSEKLLLDLFLKHILHDHLNANGEVTNVYANVIYKEIDSAAIAHASSCFSQVTMSGEHELF
;
A
#
# COMPACT_ATOMS: atom_id res chain seq x y z
N MET A 1 17.87 -15.75 1.07
CA MET A 1 16.81 -16.57 0.44
C MET A 1 15.69 -15.60 0.11
N ARG A 2 15.45 -15.32 -1.18
CA ARG A 2 14.44 -14.35 -1.64
C ARG A 2 13.06 -14.97 -1.38
N ILE A 3 12.18 -14.24 -0.69
CA ILE A 3 10.77 -14.59 -0.57
C ILE A 3 10.06 -13.80 -1.67
N THR A 4 9.39 -14.51 -2.57
CA THR A 4 8.59 -13.97 -3.68
C THR A 4 7.10 -14.13 -3.38
N VAL A 5 6.22 -13.39 -4.08
CA VAL A 5 4.75 -13.51 -3.96
C VAL A 5 4.26 -14.95 -4.15
N SER A 6 4.98 -15.76 -4.93
CA SER A 6 4.74 -17.20 -5.11
C SER A 6 5.01 -18.06 -3.87
N ASP A 7 5.86 -17.62 -2.93
CA ASP A 7 6.26 -18.42 -1.76
C ASP A 7 5.23 -18.36 -0.61
N ILE A 8 4.31 -17.38 -0.63
CA ILE A 8 3.31 -17.15 0.43
C ILE A 8 2.11 -18.10 0.29
N SER A 9 1.91 -18.70 -0.89
CA SER A 9 0.73 -19.51 -1.24
C SER A 9 0.59 -20.87 -0.50
N THR A 10 1.52 -21.29 0.37
CA THR A 10 1.51 -22.66 0.92
C THR A 10 1.41 -22.79 2.44
N ARG A 11 1.19 -21.69 3.18
CA ARG A 11 0.94 -21.76 4.63
C ARG A 11 -0.52 -21.47 4.94
N GLU A 12 -1.36 -22.50 4.88
CA GLU A 12 -2.61 -22.51 5.64
C GLU A 12 -2.26 -22.51 7.13
N SER A 13 -2.17 -21.31 7.72
CA SER A 13 -1.89 -21.11 9.14
C SER A 13 -3.17 -21.18 9.95
N GLN A 14 -3.14 -21.99 11.01
CA GLN A 14 -4.18 -22.17 12.03
C GLN A 14 -4.56 -20.88 12.80
N GLN A 15 -4.03 -19.71 12.43
CA GLN A 15 -4.28 -18.38 13.02
C GLN A 15 -5.59 -17.71 12.58
N THR A 16 -6.28 -18.23 11.56
CA THR A 16 -7.48 -17.61 10.97
C THR A 16 -8.65 -17.48 11.96
N VAL A 17 -8.67 -18.25 13.05
CA VAL A 17 -9.82 -18.35 13.96
C VAL A 17 -9.91 -17.20 14.98
N GLN A 18 -8.80 -16.57 15.38
CA GLN A 18 -8.84 -15.41 16.31
C GLN A 18 -9.05 -14.07 15.62
N ILE A 19 -8.59 -13.92 14.37
CA ILE A 19 -8.65 -12.66 13.61
C ILE A 19 -10.11 -12.29 13.24
N GLN A 20 -11.02 -13.27 13.10
CA GLN A 20 -12.39 -13.01 12.64
C GLN A 20 -13.27 -12.20 13.59
N ALA A 21 -12.91 -12.07 14.88
CA ALA A 21 -13.76 -11.39 15.86
C ALA A 21 -13.53 -9.87 15.94
N ILE A 22 -12.32 -9.38 15.62
CA ILE A 22 -11.95 -7.97 15.72
C ILE A 22 -11.93 -7.39 14.31
N LYS A 23 -12.66 -6.29 14.08
CA LYS A 23 -12.67 -5.65 12.77
C LYS A 23 -11.41 -4.81 12.56
N SER A 24 -10.94 -4.72 11.32
CA SER A 24 -9.76 -3.91 10.97
C SER A 24 -9.94 -2.42 11.24
N TRP A 25 -11.18 -1.94 11.32
CA TRP A 25 -11.54 -0.58 11.72
C TRP A 25 -11.78 -0.41 13.24
N ASP A 26 -11.76 -1.50 14.04
CA ASP A 26 -11.62 -1.42 15.49
C ASP A 26 -10.14 -1.12 15.82
N THR A 27 -9.68 0.07 15.42
CA THR A 27 -8.26 0.42 15.24
C THR A 27 -7.35 -0.06 16.37
N ILE A 28 -7.63 0.34 17.61
CA ILE A 28 -6.74 0.04 18.74
C ILE A 28 -6.72 -1.47 19.08
N PRO A 29 -7.87 -2.15 19.27
CA PRO A 29 -7.88 -3.61 19.43
C PRO A 29 -7.19 -4.36 18.29
N TYR A 30 -7.43 -3.96 17.04
CA TYR A 30 -6.92 -4.65 15.87
C TYR A 30 -5.40 -4.52 15.75
N LEU A 31 -4.87 -3.31 15.88
CA LEU A 31 -3.44 -3.06 15.81
C LEU A 31 -2.69 -3.69 16.99
N SER A 32 -3.28 -3.67 18.19
CA SER A 32 -2.70 -4.35 19.35
C SER A 32 -2.63 -5.86 19.15
N MET A 33 -3.62 -6.46 18.47
CA MET A 33 -3.59 -7.87 18.11
C MET A 33 -2.45 -8.14 17.11
N LEU A 34 -2.33 -7.36 16.03
CA LEU A 34 -1.26 -7.52 15.04
C LEU A 34 0.14 -7.37 15.65
N ASP A 35 0.32 -6.39 16.53
CA ASP A 35 1.58 -6.14 17.24
C ASP A 35 1.98 -7.30 18.15
N GLY A 36 0.98 -7.97 18.75
CA GLY A 36 1.19 -9.15 19.59
C GLY A 36 1.56 -10.44 18.83
N LEU A 37 1.40 -10.49 17.50
CA LEU A 37 1.67 -11.70 16.71
C LEU A 37 3.16 -11.93 16.45
N TYR A 38 3.94 -10.86 16.33
CA TYR A 38 5.37 -10.93 16.04
C TYR A 38 6.11 -9.73 16.59
N GLN A 39 7.23 -9.96 17.27
CA GLN A 39 8.04 -8.88 17.84
C GLN A 39 8.71 -8.06 16.73
N ASP A 40 8.27 -6.81 16.58
CA ASP A 40 8.77 -5.85 15.59
C ASP A 40 8.76 -4.46 16.22
N ASP A 41 9.93 -4.00 16.67
CA ASP A 41 10.06 -2.74 17.41
C ASP A 41 9.59 -1.52 16.59
N THR A 42 9.78 -1.55 15.26
CA THR A 42 9.33 -0.48 14.37
C THR A 42 7.82 -0.45 14.29
N PHE A 43 7.19 -1.61 14.16
CA PHE A 43 5.73 -1.70 14.16
C PHE A 43 5.14 -1.26 15.50
N HIS A 44 5.71 -1.74 16.61
CA HIS A 44 5.28 -1.39 17.97
C HIS A 44 5.32 0.12 18.22
N GLU A 45 6.42 0.78 17.82
CA GLU A 45 6.57 2.23 17.93
C GLU A 45 5.49 2.98 17.12
N GLN A 46 5.21 2.54 15.90
CA GLN A 46 4.20 3.16 15.02
C GLN A 46 2.79 3.02 15.58
N VAL A 47 2.38 1.83 16.02
CA VAL A 47 1.01 1.62 16.55
C VAL A 47 0.82 2.23 17.94
N SER A 48 1.90 2.44 18.68
CA SER A 48 1.88 3.18 19.96
C SER A 48 1.72 4.69 19.78
N ASN A 49 2.10 5.23 18.62
CA ASN A 49 2.12 6.66 18.32
C ASN A 49 1.31 7.00 17.06
N LEU A 50 0.10 6.43 16.94
CA LEU A 50 -0.73 6.63 15.76
C LEU A 50 -1.09 8.12 15.52
N PRO A 51 -0.92 8.62 14.29
CA PRO A 51 -1.42 9.94 13.91
C PRO A 51 -2.94 10.01 14.07
N LYS A 52 -3.47 11.19 14.45
CA LYS A 52 -4.92 11.38 14.65
C LYS A 52 -5.71 11.17 13.36
N GLU A 53 -5.10 11.49 12.23
CA GLU A 53 -5.63 11.33 10.88
C GLU A 53 -5.87 9.85 10.56
N TYR A 54 -5.00 8.94 11.04
CA TYR A 54 -5.18 7.50 10.90
C TYR A 54 -6.49 7.06 11.57
N ILE A 55 -6.64 7.40 12.86
CA ILE A 55 -7.81 7.01 13.66
C ILE A 55 -9.11 7.55 13.05
N LYS A 56 -9.13 8.83 12.65
CA LYS A 56 -10.29 9.44 12.00
C LYS A 56 -10.67 8.74 10.70
N LEU A 57 -9.67 8.34 9.91
CA LEU A 57 -9.94 7.66 8.65
C LEU A 57 -10.53 6.26 8.89
N ASP A 58 -10.03 5.51 9.86
CA ASP A 58 -10.60 4.22 10.28
C ASP A 58 -12.06 4.34 10.76
N GLU A 59 -12.39 5.43 11.46
CA GLU A 59 -13.77 5.72 11.89
C GLU A 59 -14.73 5.95 10.72
N MET A 60 -14.23 6.27 9.53
CA MET A 60 -15.03 6.50 8.31
C MET A 60 -14.99 5.29 7.36
N ALA A 61 -13.81 4.70 7.15
CA ALA A 61 -13.58 3.62 6.20
C ALA A 61 -13.80 2.25 6.88
N LYS A 62 -15.04 1.74 6.84
CA LYS A 62 -15.42 0.50 7.56
C LYS A 62 -15.77 -0.71 6.69
N ASP A 63 -15.94 -0.52 5.38
CA ASP A 63 -16.39 -1.60 4.51
C ASP A 63 -15.25 -2.56 4.14
N GLU A 64 -15.17 -3.70 4.84
CA GLU A 64 -14.21 -4.78 4.54
C GLU A 64 -14.69 -5.73 3.42
N GLY A 65 -15.84 -5.45 2.79
CA GLY A 65 -16.46 -6.27 1.77
C GLY A 65 -15.58 -6.46 0.53
N LYS A 66 -15.70 -7.62 -0.10
CA LYS A 66 -15.08 -7.89 -1.41
C LYS A 66 -16.06 -7.47 -2.50
N ASN A 67 -15.78 -6.33 -3.12
CA ASN A 67 -16.57 -5.82 -4.24
C ASN A 67 -15.93 -6.25 -5.56
N SER A 68 -16.74 -6.40 -6.61
CA SER A 68 -16.24 -6.59 -7.97
C SER A 68 -15.76 -5.24 -8.49
N LEU A 69 -14.48 -4.93 -8.28
CA LEU A 69 -13.84 -3.68 -8.65
C LEU A 69 -12.60 -3.97 -9.49
N ASN A 70 -12.48 -3.34 -10.66
CA ASN A 70 -11.18 -3.22 -11.32
C ASN A 70 -10.46 -2.01 -10.72
N ILE A 71 -9.51 -2.25 -9.81
CA ILE A 71 -8.80 -1.19 -9.09
C ILE A 71 -7.98 -0.34 -10.06
N TYR A 72 -7.31 -0.98 -11.04
CA TYR A 72 -6.50 -0.25 -12.00
C TYR A 72 -7.36 0.71 -12.82
N ASP A 73 -8.42 0.20 -13.45
CA ASP A 73 -9.31 1.02 -14.29
C ASP A 73 -9.96 2.17 -13.53
N PHE A 74 -10.22 2.00 -12.22
CA PHE A 74 -10.84 3.04 -11.41
C PHE A 74 -9.85 4.16 -11.08
N PHE A 75 -8.63 3.83 -10.67
CA PHE A 75 -7.68 4.78 -10.11
C PHE A 75 -6.58 5.25 -11.07
N PHE A 76 -6.35 4.57 -12.20
CA PHE A 76 -5.22 4.85 -13.08
C PHE A 76 -5.63 5.17 -14.50
N GLU A 77 -4.86 6.06 -15.12
CA GLU A 77 -4.90 6.27 -16.55
C GLU A 77 -4.30 5.06 -17.29
N PRO A 78 -4.75 4.78 -18.53
CA PRO A 78 -4.16 3.72 -19.33
C PRO A 78 -2.65 3.90 -19.52
N THR A 79 -1.89 2.82 -19.34
CA THR A 79 -0.46 2.74 -19.64
C THR A 79 -0.18 1.52 -20.53
N HIS A 80 1.09 1.18 -20.75
CA HIS A 80 1.46 -0.02 -21.48
C HIS A 80 0.91 -1.28 -20.78
N GLU A 81 0.36 -2.22 -21.56
CA GLU A 81 -0.38 -3.40 -21.07
C GLU A 81 0.40 -4.20 -20.00
N ILE A 82 1.67 -4.51 -20.25
CA ILE A 82 2.52 -5.26 -19.30
C ILE A 82 2.64 -4.54 -17.94
N VAL A 83 2.82 -3.22 -17.94
CA VAL A 83 2.93 -2.42 -16.70
C VAL A 83 1.58 -2.32 -15.99
N CYS A 84 0.49 -2.21 -16.75
CA CYS A 84 -0.87 -2.25 -16.24
C CYS A 84 -1.16 -3.57 -15.52
N GLU A 85 -0.87 -4.71 -16.15
CA GLU A 85 -1.09 -6.05 -15.60
C GLU A 85 -0.30 -6.27 -14.30
N GLU A 86 0.95 -5.80 -14.24
CA GLU A 86 1.78 -5.93 -13.04
C GLU A 86 1.25 -5.11 -11.86
N ILE A 87 0.86 -3.85 -12.10
CA ILE A 87 0.28 -2.99 -11.07
C ILE A 87 -1.07 -3.55 -10.63
N GLN A 88 -1.93 -3.92 -11.59
CA GLN A 88 -3.26 -4.47 -11.31
C GLN A 88 -3.16 -5.74 -10.47
N SER A 89 -2.35 -6.71 -10.88
CA SER A 89 -2.21 -7.98 -10.16
C SER A 89 -1.67 -7.78 -8.73
N THR A 90 -0.76 -6.82 -8.54
CA THR A 90 -0.24 -6.46 -7.21
C THR A 90 -1.33 -5.84 -6.33
N LEU A 91 -2.12 -4.89 -6.84
CA LEU A 91 -3.19 -4.24 -6.07
C LEU A 91 -4.36 -5.20 -5.80
N ASP A 92 -4.72 -6.04 -6.76
CA ASP A 92 -5.75 -7.08 -6.62
C ASP A 92 -5.36 -8.11 -5.57
N PHE A 93 -4.07 -8.44 -5.47
CA PHE A 93 -3.53 -9.27 -4.40
C PHE A 93 -3.73 -8.62 -3.02
N TYR A 94 -3.39 -7.34 -2.86
CA TYR A 94 -3.63 -6.63 -1.60
C TYR A 94 -5.11 -6.55 -1.24
N TYR A 95 -5.98 -6.26 -2.21
CA TYR A 95 -7.43 -6.21 -2.00
C TYR A 95 -8.00 -7.57 -1.59
N SER A 96 -7.50 -8.65 -2.18
CA SER A 96 -7.95 -9.99 -1.85
C SER A 96 -7.55 -10.45 -0.46
N ASN A 97 -6.40 -9.96 0.07
CA ASN A 97 -5.75 -10.52 1.26
C ASN A 97 -5.72 -9.57 2.47
N SER A 98 -5.94 -8.26 2.32
CA SER A 98 -5.92 -7.30 3.42
C SER A 98 -7.29 -6.65 3.66
N ALA A 99 -7.79 -6.75 4.90
CA ALA A 99 -9.03 -6.08 5.29
C ALA A 99 -8.85 -4.56 5.36
N THR A 100 -7.68 -4.11 5.85
CA THR A 100 -7.35 -2.68 5.87
C THR A 100 -7.25 -2.08 4.48
N PHE A 101 -6.64 -2.79 3.52
CA PHE A 101 -6.59 -2.26 2.15
C PHE A 101 -7.99 -2.19 1.52
N ARG A 102 -8.84 -3.22 1.72
CA ARG A 102 -10.22 -3.20 1.21
C ARG A 102 -11.03 -2.03 1.72
N ARG A 103 -11.02 -1.77 3.03
CA ARG A 103 -11.80 -0.66 3.60
C ARG A 103 -11.37 0.70 3.06
N LEU A 104 -10.07 0.91 2.87
CA LEU A 104 -9.55 2.17 2.31
C LEU A 104 -9.98 2.34 0.85
N VAL A 105 -9.83 1.30 0.03
CA VAL A 105 -10.26 1.31 -1.38
C VAL A 105 -11.78 1.52 -1.49
N ASN A 106 -12.56 0.74 -0.75
CA ASN A 106 -14.03 0.81 -0.78
C ASN A 106 -14.53 2.19 -0.34
N TYR A 107 -13.95 2.76 0.70
CA TYR A 107 -14.30 4.09 1.18
C TYR A 107 -14.09 5.17 0.11
N ILE A 108 -12.94 5.14 -0.57
CA ILE A 108 -12.66 6.11 -1.65
C ILE A 108 -13.62 5.90 -2.83
N VAL A 109 -13.82 4.65 -3.28
CA VAL A 109 -14.75 4.35 -4.38
C VAL A 109 -16.17 4.82 -4.07
N GLU A 110 -16.69 4.48 -2.88
CA GLU A 110 -18.03 4.88 -2.45
C GLU A 110 -18.17 6.40 -2.40
N ARG A 111 -17.16 7.09 -1.84
CA ARG A 111 -17.15 8.56 -1.77
C ARG A 111 -17.16 9.18 -3.16
N SER A 112 -16.33 8.69 -4.07
CA SER A 112 -16.25 9.21 -5.44
C SER A 112 -17.54 9.02 -6.23
N ILE A 113 -18.20 7.87 -6.09
CA ILE A 113 -19.48 7.60 -6.72
C ILE A 113 -20.59 8.48 -6.13
N ASN A 114 -20.65 8.61 -4.81
CA ASN A 114 -21.74 9.30 -4.12
C ASN A 114 -21.62 10.83 -4.18
N ASP A 115 -20.39 11.36 -4.14
CA ASP A 115 -20.13 12.80 -4.10
C ASP A 115 -19.93 13.40 -5.51
N ASP A 116 -20.03 12.59 -6.58
CA ASP A 116 -19.72 12.97 -7.98
C ASP A 116 -18.34 13.64 -8.11
N VAL A 117 -17.39 13.16 -7.30
CA VAL A 117 -16.02 13.67 -7.28
C VAL A 117 -15.26 12.88 -8.34
N ASP A 118 -14.80 13.58 -9.38
CA ASP A 118 -13.86 13.02 -10.34
C ASP A 118 -12.61 12.57 -9.59
N THR A 119 -12.42 11.27 -9.47
CA THR A 119 -11.15 10.70 -9.02
C THR A 119 -10.16 10.96 -10.12
N ASN A 120 -9.48 12.11 -10.07
CA ASN A 120 -8.39 12.45 -10.96
C ASN A 120 -7.43 11.25 -11.03
N LYS A 121 -7.59 10.45 -12.10
CA LYS A 121 -6.87 9.19 -12.23
C LYS A 121 -5.38 9.46 -12.24
N CYS A 122 -4.64 8.56 -11.61
CA CYS A 122 -3.20 8.65 -11.52
C CYS A 122 -2.55 8.22 -12.83
N GLU A 123 -1.60 9.01 -13.31
CA GLU A 123 -0.74 8.62 -14.42
C GLU A 123 0.49 7.88 -13.88
N VAL A 124 0.80 6.72 -14.47
CA VAL A 124 2.02 5.95 -14.16
C VAL A 124 3.17 6.44 -15.05
N LYS A 125 4.25 6.91 -14.42
CA LYS A 125 5.48 7.35 -15.11
C LYS A 125 6.62 6.37 -14.86
N ILE A 126 7.24 5.89 -15.94
CA ILE A 126 8.47 5.09 -15.82
C ILE A 126 9.63 6.03 -15.47
N SER A 127 10.30 5.75 -14.35
CA SER A 127 11.31 6.65 -13.77
C SER A 127 12.34 5.87 -12.96
N LEU A 128 13.52 6.45 -12.73
CA LEU A 128 14.52 5.90 -11.82
C LEU A 128 14.08 5.95 -10.35
N ASN A 129 13.09 6.77 -10.04
CA ASN A 129 12.67 7.08 -8.67
C ASN A 129 11.31 6.48 -8.36
N TYR A 130 11.13 6.12 -7.09
CA TYR A 130 9.83 5.89 -6.48
C TYR A 130 9.31 7.19 -5.91
N SER A 131 8.28 7.78 -6.54
CA SER A 131 7.67 9.01 -6.04
C SER A 131 6.19 9.11 -6.39
N TYR A 132 5.47 9.88 -5.58
CA TYR A 132 4.12 10.32 -5.86
C TYR A 132 4.10 11.83 -5.85
N GLU A 133 3.51 12.42 -6.87
CA GLU A 133 3.32 13.86 -7.01
C GLU A 133 1.85 14.15 -7.29
N ASN A 134 1.28 15.11 -6.56
CA ASN A 134 -0.01 15.70 -6.89
C ASN A 134 0.22 17.20 -7.11
N ILE A 135 -0.09 17.69 -8.30
CA ILE A 135 -0.02 19.13 -8.59
C ILE A 135 -1.39 19.69 -8.20
N ASP A 136 -1.44 20.64 -7.26
CA ASP A 136 -2.70 21.23 -6.77
C ASP A 136 -3.66 21.59 -7.93
N GLY A 137 -4.80 20.91 -8.00
CA GLY A 137 -5.82 21.06 -9.05
C GLY A 137 -5.59 20.23 -10.32
N GLY A 138 -4.62 19.32 -10.33
CA GLY A 138 -4.21 18.50 -11.46
C GLY A 138 -4.25 16.99 -11.19
N ARG A 139 -3.71 16.22 -12.14
CA ARG A 139 -3.61 14.76 -12.08
C ARG A 139 -2.48 14.33 -11.15
N GLY A 140 -2.68 13.22 -10.43
CA GLY A 140 -1.62 12.57 -9.68
C GLY A 140 -0.65 11.83 -10.60
N TYR A 141 0.63 11.78 -10.24
CA TYR A 141 1.66 11.04 -10.96
C TYR A 141 2.35 10.07 -10.03
N LEU A 142 2.39 8.79 -10.41
CA LEU A 142 3.08 7.75 -9.69
C LEU A 142 4.30 7.34 -10.52
N SER A 143 5.49 7.70 -10.04
CA SER A 143 6.75 7.35 -10.68
C SER A 143 7.27 6.03 -10.14
N LEU A 144 7.52 5.08 -11.04
CA LEU A 144 7.99 3.73 -10.72
C LEU A 144 9.10 3.27 -11.66
N PRO A 145 10.13 2.60 -11.14
CA PRO A 145 11.12 1.92 -11.96
C PRO A 145 10.61 0.59 -12.49
N PHE A 146 10.48 0.49 -13.81
CA PHE A 146 10.26 -0.77 -14.52
C PHE A 146 11.41 -1.01 -15.51
N ASP A 147 11.87 -2.25 -15.59
CA ASP A 147 12.84 -2.64 -16.60
C ASP A 147 12.20 -2.74 -17.99
N LYS A 148 13.02 -2.88 -19.03
CA LYS A 148 12.56 -3.03 -20.42
C LYS A 148 11.61 -4.20 -20.70
N TYR A 149 11.45 -5.14 -19.75
CA TYR A 149 10.51 -6.25 -19.86
C TYR A 149 9.19 -5.97 -19.13
N GLY A 150 9.08 -4.81 -18.48
CA GLY A 150 7.91 -4.39 -17.73
C GLY A 150 7.86 -4.94 -16.30
N TYR A 151 9.00 -5.39 -15.74
CA TYR A 151 9.06 -5.83 -14.35
C TYR A 151 9.54 -4.73 -13.40
N PRO A 152 9.02 -4.64 -12.16
CA PRO A 152 9.46 -3.65 -11.19
C PRO A 152 10.92 -3.85 -10.79
N ILE A 153 11.72 -2.78 -10.78
CA ILE A 153 13.13 -2.84 -10.39
C ILE A 153 13.26 -2.56 -8.89
N SER A 154 13.86 -3.49 -8.13
CA SER A 154 14.02 -3.34 -6.68
C SER A 154 14.68 -2.01 -6.28
N PRO A 155 14.23 -1.36 -5.19
CA PRO A 155 14.80 -0.12 -4.70
C PRO A 155 16.21 -0.32 -4.12
N ASP A 156 16.98 0.75 -4.08
CA ASP A 156 18.27 0.79 -3.39
C ASP A 156 18.10 0.81 -1.86
N PHE A 157 19.08 0.23 -1.15
CA PHE A 157 19.06 0.04 0.30
C PHE A 157 19.50 1.29 1.09
N HIS A 158 19.85 2.39 0.42
CA HIS A 158 20.52 3.55 1.03
C HIS A 158 19.88 4.05 2.33
N ASN A 159 18.54 4.12 2.39
CA ASN A 159 17.80 4.61 3.56
C ASN A 159 17.11 3.49 4.37
N CYS A 160 17.32 2.22 4.00
CA CYS A 160 16.58 1.09 4.56
C CYS A 160 17.43 -0.19 4.68
N LEU A 161 18.03 -0.40 5.86
CA LEU A 161 18.94 -1.52 6.13
C LEU A 161 18.32 -2.90 5.89
N ASN A 162 17.01 -3.06 6.13
CA ASN A 162 16.31 -4.33 5.95
C ASN A 162 15.77 -4.56 4.54
N GLY A 163 15.92 -3.57 3.64
CA GLY A 163 15.43 -3.64 2.27
C GLY A 163 13.91 -3.56 2.16
N ILE A 164 13.41 -2.40 1.73
CA ILE A 164 12.01 -2.29 1.31
C ILE A 164 11.85 -2.87 -0.10
N THR A 165 10.68 -3.44 -0.42
CA THR A 165 10.44 -4.02 -1.76
C THR A 165 9.72 -3.04 -2.68
N SER A 166 9.78 -3.30 -3.99
CA SER A 166 9.04 -2.56 -5.02
C SER A 166 7.54 -2.57 -4.79
N GLU A 167 6.98 -3.71 -4.37
CA GLU A 167 5.55 -3.88 -4.14
C GLU A 167 5.08 -3.08 -2.93
N LYS A 168 5.91 -2.98 -1.87
CA LYS A 168 5.60 -2.20 -0.67
C LYS A 168 5.65 -0.70 -0.95
N LEU A 169 6.58 -0.26 -1.79
CA LEU A 169 6.65 1.12 -2.27
C LEU A 169 5.46 1.44 -3.17
N LEU A 170 5.11 0.56 -4.11
CA LEU A 170 3.91 0.71 -4.95
C LEU A 170 2.66 0.89 -4.07
N LEU A 171 2.51 0.05 -3.04
CA LEU A 171 1.40 0.16 -2.10
C LEU A 171 1.36 1.53 -1.40
N ASP A 172 2.47 1.97 -0.82
CA ASP A 172 2.53 3.28 -0.14
C ASP A 172 2.25 4.43 -1.11
N LEU A 173 2.83 4.43 -2.31
CA LEU A 173 2.59 5.47 -3.32
C LEU A 173 1.13 5.49 -3.78
N PHE A 174 0.51 4.32 -3.95
CA PHE A 174 -0.91 4.22 -4.26
C PHE A 174 -1.79 4.75 -3.12
N LEU A 175 -1.45 4.44 -1.86
CA LEU A 175 -2.15 4.99 -0.70
C LEU A 175 -2.01 6.52 -0.61
N LYS A 176 -0.81 7.06 -0.90
CA LYS A 176 -0.59 8.51 -1.00
C LYS A 176 -1.47 9.16 -2.05
N HIS A 177 -1.72 8.46 -3.16
CA HIS A 177 -2.63 8.92 -4.19
C HIS A 177 -4.08 8.95 -3.71
N ILE A 178 -4.63 7.80 -3.31
CA ILE A 178 -6.08 7.72 -3.03
C ILE A 178 -6.48 8.44 -1.74
N LEU A 179 -5.53 8.66 -0.82
CA LEU A 179 -5.76 9.33 0.46
C LEU A 179 -5.24 10.78 0.48
N HIS A 180 -4.76 11.32 -0.64
CA HIS A 180 -4.10 12.63 -0.70
C HIS A 180 -4.90 13.74 0.01
N ASP A 181 -6.16 13.91 -0.40
CA ASP A 181 -7.05 14.97 0.11
C ASP A 181 -7.47 14.75 1.57
N HIS A 182 -7.49 13.49 2.04
CA HIS A 182 -7.89 13.15 3.40
C HIS A 182 -6.75 13.39 4.39
N LEU A 183 -5.52 13.21 3.94
CA LEU A 183 -4.33 13.25 4.78
C LEU A 183 -3.58 14.58 4.68
N ASN A 184 -4.01 15.51 3.82
CA ASN A 184 -3.29 16.75 3.52
C ASN A 184 -1.80 16.46 3.23
N ALA A 185 -1.54 15.45 2.40
CA ALA A 185 -0.21 14.95 2.07
C ALA A 185 0.65 14.45 3.26
N ASN A 186 0.03 14.06 4.39
CA ASN A 186 0.74 13.40 5.49
C ASN A 186 1.15 11.97 5.11
N GLY A 187 2.37 11.81 4.59
CA GLY A 187 2.93 10.52 4.20
C GLY A 187 3.24 9.57 5.36
N GLU A 188 3.26 10.03 6.61
CA GLU A 188 3.50 9.14 7.75
C GLU A 188 2.35 8.14 7.93
N VAL A 189 1.11 8.60 7.70
CA VAL A 189 -0.09 7.78 7.82
C VAL A 189 -0.10 6.65 6.80
N THR A 190 0.28 6.92 5.54
CA THR A 190 0.32 5.88 4.50
C THR A 190 1.42 4.86 4.74
N ASN A 191 2.57 5.28 5.29
CA ASN A 191 3.63 4.36 5.70
C ASN A 191 3.13 3.37 6.77
N VAL A 192 2.38 3.86 7.76
CA VAL A 192 1.78 3.00 8.80
C VAL A 192 0.78 2.03 8.18
N TYR A 193 -0.13 2.50 7.32
CA TYR A 193 -1.06 1.62 6.61
C TYR A 193 -0.34 0.55 5.77
N ALA A 194 0.72 0.92 5.05
CA ALA A 194 1.50 -0.03 4.28
C ALA A 194 2.12 -1.12 5.16
N ASN A 195 2.60 -0.76 6.37
CA ASN A 195 3.10 -1.75 7.33
C ASN A 195 1.98 -2.65 7.87
N VAL A 196 0.82 -2.08 8.23
CA VAL A 196 -0.35 -2.85 8.69
C VAL A 196 -0.80 -3.85 7.63
N ILE A 197 -0.98 -3.41 6.39
CA ILE A 197 -1.40 -4.26 5.27
C ILE A 197 -0.42 -5.43 5.06
N TYR A 198 0.89 -5.17 5.19
CA TYR A 198 1.90 -6.23 5.13
C TYR A 198 1.79 -7.21 6.31
N LYS A 199 1.58 -6.72 7.54
CA LYS A 199 1.37 -7.57 8.73
C LYS A 199 0.10 -8.40 8.65
N GLU A 200 -0.95 -7.92 7.97
CA GLU A 200 -2.17 -8.68 7.72
C GLU A 200 -1.95 -9.88 6.78
N ILE A 201 -1.09 -9.69 5.77
CA ILE A 201 -0.81 -10.71 4.75
C ILE A 201 0.22 -11.72 5.27
N ASP A 202 1.27 -11.22 5.93
CA ASP A 202 2.28 -12.02 6.61
C ASP A 202 2.64 -11.36 7.94
N SER A 203 2.21 -11.96 9.05
CA SER A 203 2.51 -11.46 10.40
C SER A 203 4.01 -11.30 10.68
N ALA A 204 4.87 -12.07 10.00
CA ALA A 204 6.32 -11.99 10.14
C ALA A 204 6.96 -10.92 9.23
N ALA A 205 6.19 -10.25 8.36
CA ALA A 205 6.69 -9.18 7.51
C ALA A 205 7.28 -8.04 8.35
N ILE A 206 8.43 -7.52 7.91
CA ILE A 206 9.14 -6.44 8.62
C ILE A 206 8.43 -5.10 8.38
N ALA A 207 8.14 -4.38 9.47
CA ALA A 207 7.72 -2.98 9.38
C ALA A 207 8.90 -2.07 9.06
N HIS A 208 8.65 -1.06 8.24
CA HIS A 208 9.66 -0.11 7.81
C HIS A 208 9.38 1.27 8.41
N ALA A 209 10.44 1.94 8.89
CA ALA A 209 10.36 3.31 9.36
C ALA A 209 10.13 4.27 8.19
N SER A 210 9.62 5.48 8.47
CA SER A 210 9.28 6.46 7.43
C SER A 210 10.46 6.85 6.53
N SER A 211 11.69 6.76 7.02
CA SER A 211 12.90 7.00 6.21
C SER A 211 13.04 6.02 5.04
N CYS A 212 12.57 4.78 5.20
CA CYS A 212 12.62 3.76 4.13
C CYS A 212 11.73 4.11 2.93
N PHE A 213 10.73 4.96 3.11
CA PHE A 213 9.79 5.37 2.05
C PHE A 213 10.20 6.70 1.38
N SER A 214 11.28 7.33 1.85
CA SER A 214 11.69 8.67 1.40
C SER A 214 12.88 8.63 0.46
N GLN A 215 12.77 9.38 -0.64
CA GLN A 215 13.84 9.58 -1.64
C GLN A 215 14.42 8.26 -2.17
N VAL A 216 13.53 7.32 -2.50
CA VAL A 216 13.93 5.97 -2.92
C VAL A 216 14.15 5.94 -4.42
N THR A 217 15.31 5.44 -4.83
CA THR A 217 15.69 5.22 -6.22
C THR A 217 15.85 3.73 -6.49
N MET A 218 15.78 3.32 -7.76
CA MET A 218 16.06 1.94 -8.15
C MET A 218 17.50 1.55 -7.82
N SER A 219 17.72 0.27 -7.55
CA SER A 219 19.05 -0.31 -7.37
C SER A 219 19.71 -0.63 -8.71
N GLY A 220 21.04 -0.51 -8.78
CA GLY A 220 21.83 -0.94 -9.94
C GLY A 220 21.66 -0.12 -11.22
N GLU A 221 22.30 -0.57 -12.29
CA GLU A 221 22.15 -0.01 -13.63
C GLU A 221 21.18 -0.88 -14.44
N HIS A 222 20.02 -0.32 -14.78
CA HIS A 222 18.98 -0.99 -15.55
C HIS A 222 18.59 -0.13 -16.78
N GLU A 223 18.26 -0.81 -17.87
CA GLU A 223 17.57 -0.20 -19.00
C GLU A 223 16.08 -0.12 -18.67
N LEU A 224 15.55 1.10 -18.59
CA LEU A 224 14.14 1.35 -18.28
C LEU A 224 13.23 1.04 -19.49
N PHE A 225 11.96 0.78 -19.21
CA PHE A 225 10.89 0.56 -20.19
C PHE A 225 10.66 1.73 -21.16
#